data_AF-A0A936RZJ8-F1
#
_entry.id   AF-A0A936RZJ8-F1
#
_cell.length_a   1.000
_cell.length_b   1.000
_cell.length_c   1.000
_cell.angle_alpha   90.00
_cell.angle_beta   90.00
_cell.angle_gamma   90.00
#
_symmetry.space_group_name_H-M   'P 1'
#
loop_
_entity.id
_entity.type
_entity.pdbx_description
1 polymer ?
#
loop_
_entity_poly.entity_id
_entity_poly.type
_entity_poly.pdbx_seq_one_letter_code
_entity_poly.pdbx_strand_id
1 'polypeptide(L)'
;MEMQDFISRTAAGLRRMDAKPDILMIIADSFENWEYDLPALCGIPIVKTKVSANYGYADDEYPIVPCFFSLPESQISYQVALFQRGYLEYHR
;
A
#
# COMPACT_ATOMS: atom_id res chain seq x y z
N MET A 1 -11.26 -7.58 -3.86
CA MET A 1 -10.15 -8.33 -3.19
C MET A 1 -10.56 -8.67 -1.76
N GLU A 2 -10.25 -9.87 -1.23
CA GLU A 2 -10.52 -10.20 0.18
C GLU A 2 -9.58 -9.44 1.14
N MET A 3 -10.10 -8.98 2.29
CA MET A 3 -9.35 -8.18 3.27
C MET A 3 -8.05 -8.86 3.75
N GLN A 4 -8.06 -10.18 3.95
CA GLN A 4 -6.87 -10.93 4.39
C GLN A 4 -5.79 -11.04 3.31
N ASP A 5 -6.20 -11.16 2.03
CA ASP A 5 -5.28 -11.12 0.90
C ASP A 5 -4.66 -9.71 0.77
N PHE A 6 -5.47 -8.66 0.89
CA PHE A 6 -5.01 -7.27 0.93
C PHE A 6 -3.95 -7.05 2.02
N ILE A 7 -4.23 -7.47 3.26
CA ILE A 7 -3.29 -7.33 4.39
C ILE A 7 -2.01 -8.10 4.10
N SER A 8 -2.11 -9.33 3.58
CA SER A 8 -0.95 -10.19 3.32
C SER A 8 -0.05 -9.64 2.22
N ARG A 9 -0.62 -9.16 1.11
CA ARG A 9 0.12 -8.49 0.02
C ARG A 9 0.80 -7.21 0.53
N THR A 10 0.07 -6.41 1.31
CA THR A 10 0.60 -5.18 1.89
C THR A 10 1.79 -5.46 2.80
N ALA A 11 1.66 -6.45 3.69
CA ALA A 11 2.75 -6.88 4.57
C ALA A 11 3.95 -7.45 3.78
N ALA A 12 3.71 -8.17 2.68
CA ALA A 12 4.77 -8.64 1.78
C ALA A 12 5.52 -7.48 1.11
N GLY A 13 4.80 -6.47 0.62
CA GLY A 13 5.39 -5.23 0.10
C GLY A 13 6.22 -4.50 1.14
N LEU A 14 5.65 -4.25 2.34
CA LEU A 14 6.33 -3.57 3.45
C LEU A 14 7.64 -4.25 3.85
N ARG A 15 7.69 -5.59 3.85
CA ARG A 15 8.90 -6.36 4.19
C ARG A 15 10.05 -6.21 3.20
N ARG A 16 9.80 -5.76 1.97
CA ARG A 16 10.85 -5.52 0.97
C ARG A 16 11.49 -4.15 1.10
N MET A 17 10.88 -3.24 1.85
CA MET A 17 11.31 -1.85 1.94
C MET A 17 12.48 -1.71 2.91
N ASP A 18 13.42 -0.82 2.59
CA ASP A 18 14.52 -0.48 3.51
C ASP A 18 14.11 0.61 4.50
N ALA A 19 13.04 1.36 4.19
CA ALA A 19 12.49 2.40 5.05
C ALA A 19 11.00 2.16 5.30
N LYS A 20 10.58 2.33 6.57
CA LYS A 20 9.17 2.26 6.97
C LYS A 20 8.42 3.50 6.46
N PRO A 21 7.28 3.35 5.76
CA PRO A 21 6.42 4.47 5.40
C PRO A 21 5.86 5.19 6.62
N ASP A 22 5.69 6.51 6.50
CA ASP A 22 5.05 7.33 7.52
C ASP A 22 3.53 7.08 7.56
N ILE A 23 2.93 6.92 6.38
CA ILE A 23 1.52 6.53 6.18
C ILE A 23 1.38 5.57 4.99
N LEU A 24 0.30 4.80 5.00
CA LEU A 24 -0.19 4.07 3.83
C LEU A 24 -1.43 4.77 3.29
N MET A 25 -1.37 5.20 2.03
CA MET A 25 -2.54 5.75 1.36
C MET A 25 -3.23 4.66 0.54
N ILE A 26 -4.51 4.41 0.83
CA ILE A 26 -5.36 3.50 0.06
C ILE A 26 -6.27 4.34 -0.82
N ILE A 27 -6.20 4.11 -2.13
CA ILE A 27 -7.05 4.74 -3.11
C ILE A 27 -8.15 3.74 -3.48
N ALA A 28 -9.43 4.14 -3.39
CA ALA A 28 -10.56 3.28 -3.76
C ALA A 28 -11.80 4.09 -4.14
N ASP A 29 -12.64 3.55 -5.03
CA ASP A 29 -13.91 4.18 -5.43
C ASP A 29 -15.01 4.07 -4.35
N SER A 30 -14.97 2.97 -3.60
CA SER A 30 -15.71 2.79 -2.35
C SER A 30 -14.81 2.10 -1.33
N PHE A 31 -14.83 2.61 -0.10
CA PHE A 31 -14.34 1.84 1.03
C PHE A 31 -15.50 1.00 1.52
N GLU A 32 -15.46 -0.31 1.30
CA GLU A 32 -16.30 -1.21 2.09
C GLU A 32 -16.06 -0.96 3.59
N ASN A 33 -16.96 -1.44 4.47
CA ASN A 33 -16.85 -1.34 5.92
C ASN A 33 -15.69 -2.20 6.49
N TRP A 34 -14.51 -2.14 5.87
CA TRP A 34 -13.30 -2.80 6.33
C TRP A 34 -12.75 -2.04 7.54
N GLU A 35 -12.77 -2.74 8.66
CA GLU A 35 -11.93 -2.43 9.81
C GLU A 35 -10.56 -3.02 9.54
N TYR A 36 -9.58 -2.16 9.27
CA TYR A 36 -8.22 -2.59 8.93
C TYR A 36 -7.49 -2.98 10.21
N ASP A 37 -6.93 -4.20 10.24
CA ASP A 37 -6.08 -4.68 11.32
C ASP A 37 -4.74 -3.92 11.31
N LEU A 38 -4.68 -2.79 12.02
CA LEU A 38 -3.48 -1.94 12.13
C LEU A 38 -2.24 -2.69 12.66
N PRO A 39 -2.34 -3.60 13.64
CA PRO A 39 -1.24 -4.50 14.01
C PRO A 39 -0.64 -5.27 12.84
N ALA A 40 -1.47 -5.81 11.93
CA ALA A 40 -1.00 -6.55 10.76
C ALA A 40 -0.26 -5.65 9.73
N LEU A 41 -0.50 -4.35 9.77
CA LEU A 41 0.13 -3.34 8.91
C LEU A 41 1.29 -2.60 9.61
N CYS A 42 1.94 -3.26 10.57
CA CYS A 42 3.09 -2.73 11.31
C CYS A 42 2.80 -1.41 12.06
N GLY A 43 1.53 -1.17 12.41
CA GLY A 43 1.08 0.07 13.05
C GLY A 43 1.26 1.32 12.19
N ILE A 44 1.40 1.18 10.87
CA ILE A 44 1.48 2.34 9.96
C ILE A 44 0.07 2.95 9.84
N PRO A 45 -0.11 4.26 10.09
CA PRO A 45 -1.39 4.92 9.89
C PRO A 45 -1.88 4.81 8.45
N ILE A 46 -3.18 4.54 8.29
CA ILE A 46 -3.82 4.42 6.98
C ILE A 46 -4.62 5.69 6.69
N VAL A 47 -4.40 6.26 5.51
CA VAL A 47 -5.22 7.33 4.94
C VAL A 47 -6.03 6.77 3.78
N LYS A 48 -7.35 6.92 3.86
CA LYS A 48 -8.29 6.51 2.81
C LYS A 48 -8.55 7.70 1.90
N THR A 49 -8.31 7.56 0.59
CA THR A 49 -8.63 8.60 -0.39
C THR A 49 -9.51 8.06 -1.52
N LYS A 50 -10.57 8.82 -1.83
CA LYS A 50 -11.47 8.50 -2.94
C LYS A 50 -11.03 9.30 -4.16
N VAL A 51 -10.30 8.66 -5.06
CA VAL A 51 -9.96 9.20 -6.37
C VAL A 51 -10.61 8.30 -7.40
N SER A 52 -11.41 8.87 -8.31
CA SER A 52 -11.98 8.10 -9.43
C SER A 52 -10.84 7.48 -10.22
N ALA A 53 -10.66 6.17 -10.07
CA ALA A 53 -9.52 5.46 -10.61
C ALA A 53 -9.72 5.19 -12.11
N ASN A 54 -9.60 6.22 -12.95
CA ASN A 54 -9.55 6.06 -14.40
C ASN A 54 -8.12 5.96 -14.96
N TYR A 55 -7.09 5.85 -14.12
CA TYR A 55 -5.70 5.88 -14.60
C TYR A 55 -4.78 4.94 -13.81
N GLY A 56 -4.43 3.82 -14.44
CA GLY A 56 -3.05 3.32 -14.45
C GLY A 56 -2.61 2.33 -13.37
N TYR A 57 -3.42 2.00 -12.37
CA TYR A 57 -3.10 0.90 -11.46
C TYR A 57 -3.70 -0.39 -12.01
N ALA A 58 -2.83 -1.30 -12.44
CA ALA A 58 -3.18 -2.59 -12.99
C ALA A 58 -4.13 -3.35 -12.05
N ASP A 59 -5.34 -3.66 -12.54
CA ASP A 59 -6.32 -4.66 -12.08
C ASP A 59 -6.70 -4.76 -10.58
N ASP A 60 -6.11 -3.97 -9.68
CA ASP A 60 -6.44 -3.96 -8.25
C ASP A 60 -7.49 -2.90 -7.94
N GLU A 61 -8.59 -3.32 -7.32
CA GLU A 61 -9.68 -2.44 -6.85
C GLU A 61 -9.23 -1.45 -5.75
N TYR A 62 -8.06 -1.66 -5.14
CA TYR A 62 -7.55 -0.90 -3.99
C TYR A 62 -6.04 -0.63 -4.08
N PRO A 63 -5.56 0.28 -4.95
CA PRO A 63 -4.15 0.62 -4.98
C PRO A 63 -3.65 1.23 -3.66
N ILE A 64 -2.47 0.77 -3.22
CA ILE A 64 -1.81 1.25 -2.00
C ILE A 64 -0.54 1.99 -2.38
N VAL A 65 -0.36 3.16 -1.77
CA VAL A 65 0.82 4.00 -1.96
C VAL A 65 1.49 4.21 -0.60
N PRO A 66 2.71 3.70 -0.38
CA PRO A 66 3.51 4.08 0.78
C PRO A 66 3.97 5.53 0.62
N CYS A 67 3.74 6.36 1.65
CA CYS A 67 4.11 7.77 1.63
C CYS A 67 5.18 8.08 2.68
N PHE A 68 6.03 9.04 2.36
CA PHE A 68 7.16 9.47 3.19
C PHE A 68 7.22 10.99 3.25
N PHE A 69 7.39 11.54 4.45
CA PHE A 69 7.55 12.99 4.67
C PHE A 69 9.01 13.42 4.76
N SER A 70 9.88 12.50 5.16
CA SER A 70 11.28 12.80 5.51
C SER A 70 12.30 12.28 4.52
N LEU A 71 11.89 11.45 3.56
CA LEU A 71 12.80 10.91 2.55
C LEU A 71 12.97 11.88 1.37
N PRO A 72 14.19 12.00 0.82
CA PRO A 72 14.40 12.64 -0.47
C PRO A 72 13.61 11.94 -1.58
N GLU A 73 13.13 12.70 -2.57
CA GLU A 73 12.31 12.17 -3.68
C GLU A 73 12.95 10.97 -4.40
N SER A 74 14.27 11.01 -4.61
CA SER A 74 15.03 9.91 -5.21
C SER A 74 14.98 8.61 -4.41
N GLN A 75 14.86 8.68 -3.08
CA GLN A 75 14.69 7.53 -2.22
C GLN A 75 13.23 7.07 -2.17
N ILE A 76 12.27 8.00 -2.26
CA ILE A 76 10.84 7.66 -2.31
C ILE A 76 10.54 6.73 -3.49
N SER A 77 11.00 7.07 -4.70
CA SER A 77 10.74 6.22 -5.87
C SER A 77 11.34 4.82 -5.72
N TYR A 78 12.54 4.71 -5.12
CA TYR A 78 13.17 3.43 -4.84
C TYR A 78 12.37 2.60 -3.82
N GLN A 79 11.92 3.21 -2.72
CA GLN A 79 11.09 2.53 -1.71
C GLN A 79 9.75 2.06 -2.30
N VAL A 80 9.09 2.90 -3.10
CA VAL A 80 7.83 2.54 -3.78
C VAL A 80 8.04 1.35 -4.72
N ALA A 81 9.15 1.31 -5.46
CA ALA A 81 9.47 0.19 -6.34
C ALA A 81 9.71 -1.12 -5.57
N LEU A 82 10.42 -1.07 -4.43
CA LEU A 82 10.60 -2.24 -3.55
C LEU A 82 9.26 -2.75 -3.00
N PHE A 83 8.41 -1.83 -2.54
CA PHE A 83 7.07 -2.16 -2.07
C PHE A 83 6.26 -2.87 -3.15
N GLN A 84 6.15 -2.27 -4.35
CA GLN A 84 5.40 -2.83 -5.47
C GLN A 84 5.91 -4.22 -5.84
N ARG A 85 7.23 -4.43 -5.82
CA ARG A 85 7.82 -5.75 -6.07
C ARG A 85 7.36 -6.78 -5.04
N GLY A 86 7.45 -6.48 -3.75
CA GLY A 86 6.99 -7.41 -2.71
C GLY A 86 5.50 -7.66 -2.71
N TYR A 87 4.72 -6.62 -3.01
CA TYR A 87 3.27 -6.67 -3.07
C TYR A 87 2.78 -7.55 -4.23
N LEU A 88 3.35 -7.39 -5.43
CA LEU A 88 2.96 -8.14 -6.63
C LEU A 88 3.55 -9.56 -6.68
N GLU A 89 4.74 -9.79 -6.13
CA GLU A 89 5.37 -11.12 -6.10
C GLU A 89 4.67 -12.08 -5.12
N TYR A 90 3.80 -11.62 -4.23
CA TYR A 90 3.11 -12.48 -3.26
C TYR A 90 2.26 -13.59 -3.90
N HIS A 91 1.80 -13.39 -5.15
CA HIS A 91 0.98 -14.35 -5.90
C HIS A 91 1.75 -15.14 -6.98
N ARG A 92 3.09 -15.08 -6.98
CA ARG A 92 3.96 -15.90 -7.84
C ARG A 92 4.70 -16.97 -7.06
#